data_AF-A0A1M6KVC9-F1
#
_entry.id   AF-A0A1M6KVC9-F1
#
_cell.length_a   1.000
_cell.length_b   1.000
_cell.length_c   1.000
_cell.angle_alpha   90.00
_cell.angle_beta   90.00
_cell.angle_gamma   90.00
#
_symmetry.space_group_name_H-M   'P 1'
#
loop_
_entity.id
_entity.type
_entity.pdbx_description
1 polymer ?
#
loop_
_entity_poly.entity_id
_entity_poly.type
_entity_poly.pdbx_seq_one_letter_code
_entity_poly.pdbx_strand_id
1 'polypeptide(L)'
;FYKVMDSQNSYEAKQRLARWNMLFYGYNLPEFNDCFKAFTNWQKEILNSFDVPYTNGFTEGINNKIKVIKRNAYGIRNFTRFRNRILHVMA
;
A
#
# COMPACT_ATOMS: atom_id res chain seq x y z
N PHE A 1 3.26 14.39 -1.48
CA PHE A 1 2.94 13.14 -0.77
C PHE A 1 3.99 12.76 0.27
N TYR A 2 5.30 12.78 0.00
CA TYR A 2 6.34 12.46 1.00
C TYR A 2 6.16 13.14 2.36
N LYS A 3 5.83 14.44 2.38
CA LYS A 3 5.49 15.16 3.61
C LYS A 3 4.37 14.49 4.44
N VAL A 4 3.36 13.89 3.81
CA VAL A 4 2.31 13.14 4.53
C VAL A 4 2.90 11.90 5.20
N MET A 5 3.80 11.18 4.52
CA MET A 5 4.46 9.97 5.03
C MET A 5 5.45 10.26 6.17
N ASP A 6 6.08 11.43 6.17
CA ASP A 6 7.01 11.87 7.23
C ASP A 6 6.28 12.43 8.48
N SER A 7 4.97 12.22 8.60
CA SER A 7 4.19 12.67 9.76
C SER A 7 4.45 11.79 10.96
N GLN A 8 4.52 12.37 12.16
CA GLN A 8 4.79 11.61 13.39
C GLN A 8 3.55 10.94 13.98
N ASN A 9 2.35 11.40 13.62
CA ASN A 9 1.08 10.90 14.12
C ASN A 9 -0.07 11.23 13.17
N SER A 10 -1.24 10.64 13.43
CA SER A 10 -2.44 10.82 12.60
C SER A 10 -2.95 12.27 12.55
N TYR A 11 -2.75 13.05 13.62
CA TYR A 11 -3.17 14.46 13.65
C TYR A 11 -2.38 15.29 12.64
N GLU A 12 -1.06 15.17 12.65
CA GLU A 12 -0.18 15.84 11.69
C GLU A 12 -0.44 15.32 10.26
N ALA A 13 -0.56 14.01 10.10
CA ALA A 13 -0.86 13.38 8.81
C ALA A 13 -2.17 13.91 8.21
N LYS A 14 -3.21 14.11 9.04
CA LYS A 14 -4.50 14.66 8.61
C LYS A 14 -4.36 16.08 8.05
N GLN A 15 -3.59 16.94 8.71
CA GLN A 15 -3.34 18.30 8.21
C GLN A 15 -2.57 18.30 6.90
N ARG A 16 -1.52 17.48 6.81
CA ARG A 16 -0.68 17.38 5.60
C ARG A 16 -1.44 16.74 4.44
N LEU A 17 -2.29 15.74 4.71
CA LEU A 17 -3.15 15.10 3.71
C LEU A 17 -4.24 16.05 3.21
N ALA A 18 -4.85 16.87 4.08
CA ALA A 18 -5.80 17.89 3.67
C ALA A 18 -5.16 18.92 2.72
N ARG A 19 -3.93 19.38 3.02
CA ARG A 19 -3.17 20.25 2.11
C ARG A 19 -2.87 19.57 0.77
N TRP A 20 -2.54 18.28 0.79
CA TRP A 20 -2.30 17.53 -0.43
C TRP A 20 -3.57 17.37 -1.28
N ASN A 21 -4.73 17.13 -0.65
CA ASN A 21 -6.03 17.11 -1.32
C ASN A 21 -6.39 18.47 -1.93
N MET A 22 -6.07 19.59 -1.27
CA MET A 22 -6.28 20.93 -1.83
C MET A 22 -5.47 21.16 -3.11
N LEU A 23 -4.21 20.74 -3.14
CA LEU A 23 -3.39 20.81 -4.37
C LEU A 23 -4.04 20.03 -5.51
N PHE A 24 -4.61 18.88 -5.18
CA PHE A 24 -5.31 18.00 -6.10
C PHE A 24 -6.49 18.68 -6.80
N TYR A 25 -7.36 19.34 -6.03
CA TYR A 25 -8.46 20.14 -6.58
C TYR A 25 -7.98 21.35 -7.36
N GLY A 26 -6.88 21.98 -6.94
CA GLY A 26 -6.33 23.15 -7.62
C GLY A 26 -5.76 22.84 -9.00
N TYR A 27 -5.06 21.71 -9.16
CA TYR A 27 -4.49 21.30 -10.45
C TYR A 27 -5.52 20.62 -11.36
N ASN A 28 -6.54 19.97 -10.80
CA ASN A 28 -7.66 19.35 -11.52
C ASN A 28 -7.22 18.47 -12.71
N LEU A 29 -6.25 17.58 -12.47
CA LEU A 29 -5.71 16.67 -13.48
C LEU A 29 -6.50 15.35 -13.51
N PRO A 30 -7.11 14.95 -14.64
CA PRO A 30 -7.91 13.74 -14.73
C PRO A 30 -7.16 12.45 -14.38
N GLU A 31 -5.87 12.37 -14.72
CA GLU A 31 -4.98 11.20 -14.49
C GLU A 31 -4.86 10.84 -13.01
N PHE A 32 -5.18 11.81 -12.15
CA PHE A 32 -4.99 11.73 -10.73
C PHE A 32 -6.32 11.41 -9.99
N ASN A 33 -7.47 11.46 -10.67
CA ASN A 33 -8.80 11.23 -10.07
C ASN A 33 -8.92 9.91 -9.32
N ASP A 34 -8.40 8.81 -9.89
CA ASP A 34 -8.46 7.49 -9.25
C ASP A 34 -7.61 7.44 -7.97
N CYS A 35 -6.43 8.07 -8.02
CA CYS A 35 -5.56 8.21 -6.86
C CYS A 35 -6.28 9.01 -5.75
N PHE A 36 -6.87 10.16 -6.09
CA PHE A 36 -7.63 10.96 -5.14
C PHE A 36 -8.78 10.20 -4.48
N LYS A 37 -9.55 9.47 -5.31
CA LYS A 37 -10.68 8.66 -4.85
C LYS A 37 -10.20 7.57 -3.89
N ALA A 38 -9.08 6.91 -4.18
CA ALA A 38 -8.50 5.92 -3.29
C ALA A 38 -8.10 6.56 -1.93
N PHE A 39 -7.38 7.67 -1.94
CA PHE A 39 -6.96 8.34 -0.70
C PHE A 39 -8.14 8.84 0.15
N THR A 40 -9.21 9.28 -0.50
CA THR A 40 -10.44 9.71 0.19
C THR A 40 -11.19 8.53 0.78
N ASN A 41 -11.38 7.46 0.02
CA ASN A 41 -12.11 6.27 0.46
C ASN A 41 -11.42 5.57 1.64
N TRP A 42 -10.09 5.54 1.64
CA TRP A 42 -9.27 4.86 2.65
C TRP A 42 -8.64 5.81 3.66
N GLN A 43 -9.14 7.06 3.73
CA GLN A 43 -8.52 8.10 4.53
C GLN A 43 -8.39 7.69 6.01
N LYS A 44 -9.41 7.04 6.55
CA LYS A 44 -9.43 6.63 7.97
C LYS A 44 -8.31 5.63 8.26
N GLU A 45 -8.19 4.61 7.44
CA GLU A 45 -7.19 3.54 7.56
C GLU A 45 -5.78 4.10 7.38
N ILE A 46 -5.59 4.98 6.40
CA ILE A 46 -4.31 5.66 6.16
C ILE A 46 -3.93 6.49 7.38
N LEU A 47 -4.83 7.29 7.95
CA LEU A 47 -4.52 8.10 9.13
C LEU A 47 -4.23 7.23 10.35
N ASN A 48 -5.00 6.17 10.57
CA ASN A 48 -4.76 5.23 11.66
C ASN A 48 -3.39 4.53 11.56
N SER A 49 -2.85 4.35 10.34
CA SER A 49 -1.54 3.72 10.13
C SER A 49 -0.38 4.51 10.76
N PHE A 50 -0.54 5.81 11.00
CA PHE A 50 0.50 6.65 11.62
C PHE A 50 0.58 6.50 13.14
N ASP A 51 -0.46 5.97 13.79
CA ASP A 51 -0.50 5.82 15.25
C ASP A 51 -0.14 4.39 15.69
N VAL A 52 -0.12 3.45 14.76
CA VAL A 52 0.18 2.03 15.04
C VAL A 52 1.64 1.71 14.72
N PRO A 53 2.29 0.82 15.49
CA PRO A 53 3.70 0.45 15.26
C PRO A 53 3.89 -0.54 14.09
N TYR A 54 2.81 -0.88 13.37
CA TYR A 54 2.84 -1.90 12.35
C TYR A 54 3.41 -1.36 11.04
N THR A 55 4.33 -2.11 10.45
CA THR A 55 4.90 -1.79 9.13
C THR A 55 4.46 -2.82 8.09
N ASN A 56 4.39 -2.40 6.83
CA ASN A 56 4.11 -3.31 5.72
C ASN A 56 5.32 -4.16 5.33
N GLY A 57 6.48 -3.98 5.97
CA GLY A 57 7.74 -4.62 5.57
C GLY A 57 7.69 -6.14 5.54
N PHE A 58 7.02 -6.76 6.52
CA PHE A 58 6.81 -8.22 6.51
C PHE A 58 5.97 -8.66 5.31
N THR A 59 4.81 -8.03 5.11
CA THR A 59 3.90 -8.30 3.98
C THR A 59 4.58 -8.09 2.63
N GLU A 60 5.40 -7.06 2.48
CA GLU A 60 6.20 -6.79 1.29
C GLU A 60 7.26 -7.87 1.06
N GLY A 61 7.93 -8.32 2.11
CA GLY A 61 8.89 -9.44 2.06
C GLY A 61 8.24 -10.73 1.58
N ILE A 62 7.07 -11.08 2.14
CA ILE A 62 6.24 -12.21 1.72
C ILE A 62 5.85 -12.08 0.24
N ASN A 63 5.34 -10.92 -0.18
CA ASN A 63 4.96 -10.67 -1.57
C ASN A 63 6.15 -10.80 -2.53
N ASN A 64 7.34 -10.33 -2.14
CA ASN A 64 8.55 -10.47 -2.94
C ASN A 64 8.98 -11.94 -3.07
N LYS A 65 8.91 -12.73 -1.98
CA LYS A 65 9.19 -14.17 -2.03
C LYS A 65 8.23 -14.90 -2.98
N ILE A 66 6.94 -14.56 -2.94
CA ILE A 66 5.93 -15.10 -3.87
C ILE A 66 6.26 -14.74 -5.32
N LYS A 67 6.63 -13.49 -5.58
CA LYS A 67 7.04 -13.04 -6.93
C LYS A 67 8.26 -13.81 -7.45
N VAL A 68 9.25 -14.10 -6.59
CA VAL A 68 10.42 -14.93 -6.95
C VAL A 68 9.99 -16.36 -7.28
N ILE A 69 9.15 -16.99 -6.45
CA ILE A 69 8.63 -18.35 -6.72
C ILE A 69 7.89 -18.39 -8.06
N LYS A 70 7.04 -17.39 -8.34
CA LYS A 70 6.30 -17.27 -9.60
C LYS A 70 7.25 -17.13 -10.79
N ARG A 71 8.29 -16.28 -10.68
CA ARG A 71 9.29 -16.07 -11.75
C ARG A 71 10.06 -17.34 -12.06
N ASN A 72 10.47 -18.10 -11.04
CA ASN A 72 11.23 -19.34 -11.20
C ASN A 72 10.38 -20.51 -11.73
N ALA A 73 9.05 -20.43 -11.65
CA ALA A 73 8.15 -21.49 -12.09
C ALA A 73 7.81 -21.44 -13.60
N TYR A 74 8.21 -20.38 -14.31
CA TYR A 74 7.87 -20.15 -15.73
C TYR A 74 6.37 -20.31 -16.04
N GLY A 75 5.52 -19.86 -15.11
CA GLY A 75 4.07 -19.95 -15.20
C GLY A 75 3.45 -20.79 -14.08
N ILE A 76 2.17 -20.53 -13.80
CA ILE A 76 1.40 -21.25 -12.78
C ILE A 76 0.29 -22.01 -13.50
N ARG A 77 0.44 -23.34 -13.58
CA ARG A 77 -0.58 -24.22 -14.21
C ARG A 77 -1.65 -24.68 -13.23
N ASN A 78 -1.34 -24.70 -11.93
CA ASN A 78 -2.23 -25.17 -10.88
C ASN A 78 -2.06 -24.28 -9.63
N PHE A 79 -3.13 -23.57 -9.26
CA PHE A 79 -3.12 -22.64 -8.13
C PHE A 79 -2.92 -23.37 -6.80
N THR A 80 -3.54 -24.53 -6.59
CA THR A 80 -3.41 -25.33 -5.36
C THR A 80 -1.94 -25.71 -5.13
N ARG A 81 -1.24 -26.16 -6.17
CA ARG A 81 0.19 -26.48 -6.09
C ARG A 81 1.05 -25.24 -5.78
N PHE A 82 0.72 -24.11 -6.38
CA PHE A 82 1.40 -22.84 -6.13
C PHE A 82 1.20 -22.37 -4.67
N ARG A 83 -0.04 -22.42 -4.17
CA ARG A 83 -0.37 -22.12 -2.77
C ARG A 83 0.38 -23.02 -1.80
N ASN A 84 0.38 -24.33 -2.05
CA ASN A 84 1.11 -25.29 -1.20
C ASN A 84 2.61 -24.98 -1.15
N ARG A 85 3.20 -24.59 -2.28
CA ARG A 85 4.60 -24.17 -2.34
C ARG A 85 4.86 -22.87 -1.57
N ILE A 86 3.97 -21.89 -1.66
CA ILE A 86 4.07 -20.65 -0.88
C ILE A 86 4.06 -20.98 0.61
N LEU A 87 3.07 -21.75 1.07
CA LEU A 87 2.94 -22.12 2.48
C LEU A 87 4.15 -22.92 2.98
N HIS A 88 4.65 -23.87 2.18
CA HIS A 88 5.81 -24.68 2.56
C HIS A 88 7.11 -23.86 2.68
N VAL A 89 7.30 -22.83 1.85
CA VAL A 89 8.51 -21.98 1.85
C VAL A 89 8.43 -20.85 2.87
N MET A 90 7.25 -20.63 3.45
CA MET A 90 6.98 -19.58 4.45
C MET A 90 6.80 -20.12 5.87
N ALA A 91 6.58 -21.44 6.01
CA ALA A 91 6.75 -22.17 7.27
C ALA A 91 8.24 -22.25 7.63
#